data_AF-A0A3C1ACC1-F1
#
_entry.id   AF-A0A3C1ACC1-F1
#
_cell.length_a   1.000
_cell.length_b   1.000
_cell.length_c   1.000
_cell.angle_alpha   90.00
_cell.angle_beta   90.00
_cell.angle_gamma   90.00
#
_symmetry.space_group_name_H-M   'P 1'
#
loop_
_entity.id
_entity.type
_entity.pdbx_description
1 polymer ?
#
loop_
_entity_poly.entity_id
_entity_poly.type
_entity_poly.pdbx_seq_one_letter_code
_entity_poly.pdbx_strand_id
1 'polypeptide(L)'
;MSVSFHKIHTIEKYKIKWLYLVMTAFIILNSYLISKNTYWAIAIPVVLALALLFVFAFDVVILLVAAATPLSVVLRDMDIGISLSIPSEILLIGLLLFFIVKLFYDRDIDFSFFR
;
A
#
# COMPACT_ATOMS: atom_id res chain seq x y z
N MET A 1 -34.01 -22.75 6.04
CA MET A 1 -33.27 -22.60 4.77
C MET A 1 -33.66 -21.36 3.94
N SER A 2 -34.90 -20.84 4.00
CA SER A 2 -35.36 -19.74 3.11
C SER A 2 -34.97 -18.31 3.54
N VAL A 3 -34.85 -18.02 4.85
CA VAL A 3 -34.60 -16.65 5.35
C VAL A 3 -33.18 -16.13 5.05
N SER A 4 -32.21 -17.02 4.80
CA SER A 4 -30.81 -16.64 4.54
C SER A 4 -30.63 -15.93 3.19
N PHE A 5 -31.34 -16.38 2.14
CA PHE A 5 -31.16 -15.86 0.78
C PHE A 5 -31.64 -14.41 0.61
N HIS A 6 -32.71 -13.99 1.31
CA HIS A 6 -33.19 -12.62 1.23
C HIS A 6 -32.23 -11.62 1.91
N LYS A 7 -31.58 -12.03 3.01
CA LYS A 7 -30.66 -11.16 3.76
C LYS A 7 -29.35 -10.91 3.01
N ILE A 8 -28.86 -11.90 2.25
CA ILE A 8 -27.63 -11.79 1.45
C ILE A 8 -27.80 -10.71 0.36
N HIS A 9 -28.95 -10.68 -0.31
CA HIS A 9 -29.19 -9.77 -1.43
C HIS A 9 -29.20 -8.27 -1.02
N THR A 10 -29.66 -7.96 0.20
CA THR A 10 -29.72 -6.59 0.72
C THR A 10 -28.35 -6.08 1.17
N ILE A 11 -27.51 -6.96 1.74
CA ILE A 11 -26.13 -6.66 2.13
C ILE A 11 -25.29 -6.30 0.90
N GLU A 12 -25.48 -7.01 -0.23
CA GLU A 12 -24.78 -6.68 -1.48
C GLU A 12 -25.15 -5.30 -2.01
N LYS A 13 -26.44 -4.94 -2.02
CA LYS A 13 -26.88 -3.61 -2.48
C LYS A 13 -26.30 -2.48 -1.62
N TYR A 14 -26.21 -2.66 -0.30
CA TYR A 14 -25.64 -1.64 0.58
C TYR A 14 -24.14 -1.47 0.37
N LYS A 15 -23.40 -2.58 0.21
CA LYS A 15 -21.96 -2.55 -0.11
C LYS A 15 -21.69 -1.87 -1.45
N ILE A 16 -22.51 -2.17 -2.46
CA ILE A 16 -22.40 -1.57 -3.79
C ILE A 16 -22.65 -0.06 -3.74
N LYS A 17 -23.66 0.40 -3.01
CA LYS A 17 -23.92 1.84 -2.83
C LYS A 17 -22.74 2.56 -2.17
N TRP A 18 -22.15 1.97 -1.14
CA TRP A 18 -20.98 2.53 -0.47
C TRP A 18 -19.76 2.62 -1.38
N LEU A 19 -19.52 1.57 -2.18
CA LEU A 19 -18.45 1.56 -3.17
C LEU A 19 -18.63 2.70 -4.19
N TYR A 20 -19.83 2.85 -4.77
CA TYR A 20 -20.12 3.94 -5.71
C TYR A 20 -19.95 5.33 -5.08
N LEU A 21 -20.33 5.51 -3.82
CA LEU A 21 -20.14 6.76 -3.10
C LEU A 21 -18.66 7.09 -2.94
N VAL A 22 -17.85 6.12 -2.51
CA VAL A 22 -16.40 6.29 -2.36
C VAL A 22 -15.73 6.57 -3.71
N MET A 23 -16.10 5.84 -4.77
CA MET A 23 -15.57 6.09 -6.12
C MET A 23 -15.92 7.49 -6.62
N THR A 24 -17.17 7.92 -6.45
CA THR A 24 -17.61 9.25 -6.87
C THR A 24 -16.88 10.34 -6.09
N ALA A 25 -16.73 10.18 -4.78
CA ALA A 25 -15.96 11.10 -3.94
C ALA A 25 -14.49 11.17 -4.35
N PHE A 26 -13.86 10.01 -4.66
CA PHE A 26 -12.48 9.95 -5.13
C PHE A 26 -12.31 10.69 -6.47
N ILE A 27 -13.23 10.52 -7.42
CA ILE A 27 -13.18 11.20 -8.71
C ILE A 27 -13.30 12.71 -8.54
N ILE A 28 -14.26 13.18 -7.72
CA ILE A 28 -14.45 14.61 -7.44
C ILE A 28 -13.18 15.20 -6.80
N LEU A 29 -12.62 14.50 -5.80
CA LEU A 29 -11.40 14.93 -5.12
C LEU A 29 -10.23 15.05 -6.09
N ASN A 30 -10.00 14.02 -6.93
CA ASN A 30 -8.93 14.05 -7.92
C ASN A 30 -9.14 15.18 -8.93
N SER A 31 -10.35 15.36 -9.44
CA SER A 31 -10.67 16.44 -10.40
C SER A 31 -10.37 17.83 -9.81
N TYR A 32 -10.75 18.05 -8.54
CA TYR A 32 -10.42 19.28 -7.82
C TYR A 32 -8.91 19.50 -7.63
N LEU A 33 -8.17 18.43 -7.28
CA LEU A 33 -6.72 18.51 -7.07
C LEU A 33 -5.95 18.72 -8.38
N ILE A 34 -6.39 18.09 -9.47
CA ILE A 34 -5.84 18.29 -10.82
C ILE A 34 -6.01 19.74 -11.25
N SER A 35 -7.15 20.38 -10.95
CA SER A 35 -7.33 21.83 -11.21
C SER A 35 -6.34 22.71 -10.44
N LYS A 36 -5.73 22.21 -9.37
CA LYS A 36 -4.67 22.88 -8.60
C LYS A 36 -3.26 22.44 -9.01
N ASN A 37 -3.13 21.71 -10.12
CA ASN A 37 -1.89 21.11 -10.60
C ASN A 37 -1.24 20.14 -9.58
N THR A 38 -2.04 19.56 -8.69
CA THR A 38 -1.61 18.61 -7.66
C THR A 38 -2.04 17.20 -8.05
N TYR A 39 -1.11 16.34 -8.43
CA TYR A 39 -1.41 14.99 -8.94
C TYR A 39 -1.27 13.87 -7.89
N TRP A 40 -0.86 14.20 -6.67
CA TRP A 40 -0.53 13.23 -5.62
C TRP A 40 -1.71 12.35 -5.18
N ALA A 41 -2.95 12.81 -5.29
CA ALA A 41 -4.12 12.00 -4.93
C ALA A 41 -4.33 10.79 -5.83
N ILE A 42 -3.80 10.80 -7.06
CA ILE A 42 -3.88 9.67 -7.99
C ILE A 42 -3.06 8.49 -7.44
N ALA A 43 -2.02 8.75 -6.65
CA ALA A 43 -1.18 7.71 -6.06
C ALA A 43 -1.85 7.00 -4.86
N ILE A 44 -2.91 7.55 -4.27
CA ILE A 44 -3.61 6.98 -3.10
C ILE A 44 -3.96 5.50 -3.27
N PRO A 45 -4.68 5.06 -4.34
CA PRO A 45 -5.02 3.64 -4.51
C PRO A 45 -3.79 2.75 -4.65
N VAL A 46 -2.72 3.24 -5.29
CA VAL A 46 -1.46 2.49 -5.45
C VAL A 46 -0.76 2.32 -4.11
N VAL A 47 -0.64 3.39 -3.33
CA VAL A 47 -0.05 3.36 -1.98
C VAL A 47 -0.87 2.47 -1.05
N LEU A 48 -2.20 2.51 -1.14
CA LEU A 48 -3.07 1.66 -0.34
C LEU A 48 -2.91 0.17 -0.71
N ALA A 49 -2.88 -0.15 -2.00
CA ALA A 49 -2.63 -1.50 -2.47
C ALA A 49 -1.26 -2.02 -2.02
N LEU A 50 -0.21 -1.19 -2.10
CA LEU A 50 1.12 -1.52 -1.59
C LEU A 50 1.10 -1.75 -0.07
N ALA A 51 0.45 -0.88 0.71
CA ALA A 51 0.35 -1.03 2.16
C ALA A 51 -0.36 -2.34 2.55
N LEU A 52 -1.43 -2.71 1.83
CA LEU A 52 -2.08 -4.00 2.02
C LEU A 52 -1.15 -5.16 1.65
N LEU A 53 -0.35 -5.02 0.58
CA LEU A 53 0.64 -6.02 0.18
C LEU A 53 1.70 -6.24 1.26
N PHE A 54 2.19 -5.18 1.92
CA PHE A 54 3.10 -5.29 3.07
C PHE A 54 2.51 -6.14 4.20
N VAL A 55 1.22 -5.96 4.51
CA VAL A 55 0.54 -6.67 5.59
C VAL A 55 0.22 -8.12 5.22
N PHE A 56 -0.32 -8.35 4.03
CA PHE A 56 -0.86 -9.65 3.64
C PHE A 56 0.11 -10.53 2.84
N ALA A 57 1.11 -9.95 2.18
CA ALA A 57 1.98 -10.66 1.24
C ALA A 57 3.39 -10.07 1.21
N PHE A 58 4.06 -10.08 2.36
CA PHE A 58 5.42 -9.53 2.52
C PHE A 58 6.43 -10.10 1.50
N ASP A 59 6.37 -11.39 1.20
CA ASP A 59 7.26 -12.04 0.23
C ASP A 59 7.09 -11.48 -1.20
N VAL A 60 5.86 -11.11 -1.57
CA VAL A 60 5.56 -10.48 -2.86
C VAL A 60 6.15 -9.07 -2.92
N VAL A 61 6.18 -8.35 -1.79
CA VAL A 61 6.82 -7.04 -1.73
C VAL A 61 8.33 -7.17 -1.95
N ILE A 62 8.98 -8.19 -1.41
CA ILE A 62 10.41 -8.45 -1.66
C ILE A 62 10.67 -8.71 -3.15
N LEU A 63 9.81 -9.49 -3.81
CA LEU A 63 9.89 -9.71 -5.26
C LEU A 63 9.64 -8.43 -6.06
N LEU A 64 8.70 -7.59 -5.62
CA LEU A 64 8.41 -6.30 -6.23
C LEU A 64 9.63 -5.37 -6.12
N VAL A 65 10.29 -5.33 -4.96
CA VAL A 65 11.54 -4.59 -4.78
C VAL A 65 12.59 -5.08 -5.76
N ALA A 66 12.83 -6.40 -5.85
CA ALA A 66 13.82 -6.96 -6.76
C ALA A 66 13.52 -6.64 -8.24
N ALA A 67 12.24 -6.66 -8.64
CA ALA A 67 11.79 -6.27 -9.97
C ALA A 67 11.89 -4.75 -10.21
N ALA A 68 11.75 -3.94 -9.16
CA ALA A 68 11.89 -2.48 -9.19
C ALA A 68 13.36 -2.01 -9.20
N THR A 69 14.29 -2.81 -8.68
CA THR A 69 15.73 -2.48 -8.65
C THR A 69 16.32 -2.15 -10.03
N PRO A 70 16.09 -2.92 -11.12
CA PRO A 70 16.61 -2.55 -12.44
C PRO A 70 15.95 -1.28 -13.03
N LEU A 71 14.81 -0.86 -12.48
CA LEU A 71 14.10 0.37 -12.86
C LEU A 71 14.48 1.56 -11.96
N SER A 72 15.43 1.39 -11.04
CA SER A 72 15.76 2.42 -10.07
C SER A 72 16.53 3.57 -10.73
N VAL A 73 16.07 4.79 -10.45
CA VAL A 73 16.70 6.02 -10.90
C VAL A 73 17.19 6.77 -9.66
N VAL A 74 18.49 7.00 -9.59
CA VAL A 74 19.11 7.77 -8.51
C VAL A 74 18.77 9.24 -8.69
N LEU A 75 18.08 9.83 -7.71
CA LEU A 75 17.88 11.26 -7.65
C LEU A 75 19.18 11.93 -7.17
N ARG A 76 19.82 12.70 -8.05
CA ARG A 76 21.09 13.40 -7.74
C ARG A 76 20.88 14.85 -7.31
N ASP A 77 19.72 15.43 -7.61
CA ASP A 77 19.42 16.85 -7.39
C ASP A 77 18.57 17.10 -6.15
N MET A 78 18.80 16.32 -5.09
CA MET A 78 18.19 16.61 -3.80
C MET A 78 19.14 17.54 -3.02
N ASP A 79 18.73 18.81 -2.82
CA ASP A 79 19.48 19.85 -2.08
C ASP A 79 19.92 19.44 -0.66
N ILE A 80 19.40 18.32 -0.16
CA ILE A 80 19.69 17.71 1.14
C ILE A 80 20.95 16.81 1.14
N GLY A 81 21.68 16.68 0.03
CA GLY A 81 22.92 15.88 -0.05
C GLY A 81 22.70 14.37 0.04
N ILE A 82 21.45 13.92 -0.01
CA ILE A 82 21.05 12.51 0.04
C ILE A 82 20.76 12.04 -1.38
N SER A 83 21.49 11.02 -1.85
CA SER A 83 21.17 10.33 -3.10
C SER A 83 20.24 9.16 -2.80
N LEU A 84 18.95 9.35 -3.03
CA LEU A 84 17.95 8.28 -2.89
C LEU A 84 17.49 7.85 -4.27
N SER A 85 17.44 6.54 -4.52
CA SER A 85 16.82 6.02 -5.74
C SER A 85 15.32 5.82 -5.54
N ILE A 86 14.57 6.19 -6.57
CA ILE A 86 13.15 5.86 -6.70
C ILE A 86 13.09 4.74 -7.75
N PRO A 87 12.33 3.64 -7.58
CA PRO A 87 11.37 3.32 -6.53
C PRO A 87 11.87 2.33 -5.44
N SER A 88 13.00 1.66 -5.66
CA SER A 88 13.46 0.53 -4.83
C SER A 88 13.77 0.88 -3.37
N GLU A 89 14.40 2.01 -3.11
CA GLU A 89 14.89 2.39 -1.78
C GLU A 89 13.72 2.81 -0.89
N ILE A 90 12.73 3.50 -1.45
CA ILE A 90 11.48 3.80 -0.73
C ILE A 90 10.79 2.51 -0.30
N LEU A 91 10.71 1.52 -1.19
CA LEU A 91 10.10 0.24 -0.88
C LEU A 91 10.92 -0.56 0.16
N LEU A 92 12.25 -0.54 0.07
CA LEU A 92 13.15 -1.19 1.03
C LEU A 92 13.07 -0.55 2.43
N ILE A 93 12.99 0.78 2.51
CA ILE A 93 12.77 1.48 3.78
C ILE A 93 11.42 1.06 4.38
N GLY A 94 10.37 1.00 3.57
CA GLY A 94 9.07 0.48 4.00
C GLY A 94 9.15 -0.96 4.51
N LEU A 95 9.90 -1.82 3.83
CA LEU A 95 10.15 -3.22 4.21
C LEU A 95 10.84 -3.32 5.55
N LEU A 96 11.88 -2.52 5.76
CA LEU A 96 12.62 -2.47 7.01
C LEU A 96 11.74 -1.99 8.17
N LEU A 97 11.00 -0.90 7.99
CA LEU A 97 10.09 -0.38 9.02
C LEU A 97 8.99 -1.38 9.37
N PHE A 98 8.38 -2.00 8.36
CA PHE A 98 7.35 -3.00 8.57
C PHE A 98 7.91 -4.25 9.27
N PHE A 99 9.11 -4.68 8.90
CA PHE A 99 9.81 -5.80 9.55
C PHE A 99 10.11 -5.51 11.03
N ILE A 100 10.54 -4.29 11.35
CA ILE A 100 10.75 -3.86 12.74
C ILE A 100 9.43 -3.94 13.52
N VAL A 101 8.32 -3.43 12.96
CA VAL A 101 7.00 -3.52 13.59
C VAL A 101 6.60 -4.99 13.80
N LYS A 102 6.84 -5.85 12.81
CA LYS A 102 6.55 -7.28 12.90
C LYS A 102 7.39 -7.95 14.00
N LEU A 103 8.65 -7.59 14.15
CA LEU A 103 9.55 -8.10 15.20
C LEU A 103 9.02 -7.78 16.62
N PHE A 104 8.39 -6.63 16.80
CA PHE A 104 7.75 -6.27 18.07
C PHE A 104 6.40 -6.98 18.30
N TYR A 105 5.70 -7.37 17.23
CA TYR A 105 4.41 -8.05 17.29
C TYR A 105 4.56 -9.55 17.52
N ASP A 106 5.44 -10.21 16.77
CA ASP A 106 5.80 -11.61 16.96
C ASP A 106 6.79 -11.70 18.13
N ARG A 107 6.25 -11.83 19.36
CA ARG A 107 7.07 -11.98 20.58
C ARG A 107 7.77 -13.33 20.70
N ASP A 108 7.43 -14.30 19.87
CA ASP A 108 8.08 -15.60 19.79
C ASP A 108 9.28 -15.55 18.83
N ILE A 109 10.22 -14.65 19.11
CA ILE A 109 11.56 -14.74 18.51
C ILE A 109 12.20 -16.00 19.10
N ASP A 110 12.16 -17.09 18.36
CA ASP A 110 12.76 -18.36 18.78
C ASP A 110 14.29 -18.23 18.79
N PHE A 111 14.85 -17.94 19.96
CA PHE A 111 16.29 -17.88 20.20
C PHE A 111 16.95 -19.27 20.23
N SER A 112 16.23 -20.36 19.96
CA SER A 112 16.77 -21.72 19.94
C SER A 112 17.89 -21.94 18.92
N PHE A 113 18.09 -21.02 17.96
CA PHE A 113 19.15 -21.12 16.97
C PHE A 113 20.55 -20.75 17.51
N PHE A 114 20.66 -20.10 18.66
CA PHE A 114 21.96 -19.65 19.22
C PHE A 114 22.60 -20.67 20.20
N ARG A 115 22.29 -21.96 20.08
CA ARG A 115 22.92 -23.02 20.90
C ARG A 115 23.57 -24.11 20.07
#